data_AF-A0AAV9F1J2-F1
#
_entry.id   AF-A0AAV9F1J2-F1
#
_cell.length_a   1.000
_cell.length_b   1.000
_cell.length_c   1.000
_cell.angle_alpha   90.00
_cell.angle_beta   90.00
_cell.angle_gamma   90.00
#
_symmetry.space_group_name_H-M   'P 1'
#
loop_
_entity.id
_entity.type
_entity.pdbx_description
1 polymer ?
#
loop_
_entity_poly.entity_id
_entity_poly.type
_entity_poly.pdbx_seq_one_letter_code
_entity_poly.pdbx_strand_id
1 'polypeptide(L)'
;MTIEDAMPHTKRWWPSWDTRKQLSCISFETVGVSRMCERLEKMLVESRGMLSKEQQMDILHQCKTMNLIWVGQYKLSPIGPDQVEHILGYPVNHTRIGGLEVAERLKLLKYAFQTDTLGYLLSVLREMYPEGVKVLSIFNGIGGPAVALQRLGIHLKCFVSVEASDINRKILKSWWSETGQSGQLRQIEGIKGLSSHKLQSLLKEFGGFDLIVAGNPCASGTSALVNDRASSVGVDLSLYYEFVRILQRVRTM
;
A
#
# COMPACT_ATOMS: atom_id res chain seq x y z
N MET A 1 -0.69 -15.45 -3.06
CA MET A 1 -2.06 -15.07 -3.48
C MET A 1 -2.07 -14.89 -4.99
N THR A 2 -2.99 -15.54 -5.69
CA THR A 2 -3.22 -15.38 -7.12
C THR A 2 -4.33 -14.35 -7.39
N ILE A 3 -4.47 -13.90 -8.64
CA ILE A 3 -5.59 -13.04 -9.07
C ILE A 3 -6.93 -13.72 -8.78
N GLU A 4 -7.01 -15.04 -9.01
CA GLU A 4 -8.20 -15.83 -8.78
C GLU A 4 -8.57 -15.90 -7.30
N ASP A 5 -7.57 -16.03 -6.41
CA ASP A 5 -7.79 -16.02 -4.96
C ASP A 5 -8.34 -14.67 -4.48
N ALA A 6 -7.79 -13.57 -5.02
CA ALA A 6 -8.18 -12.21 -4.65
C ALA A 6 -9.53 -11.78 -5.26
N MET A 7 -9.88 -12.29 -6.45
CA MET A 7 -11.05 -11.87 -7.22
C MET A 7 -11.75 -13.06 -7.88
N PRO A 8 -12.33 -13.98 -7.09
CA PRO A 8 -12.88 -15.25 -7.61
C PRO A 8 -14.02 -15.05 -8.61
N HIS A 9 -14.76 -13.95 -8.50
CA HIS A 9 -15.85 -13.60 -9.41
C HIS A 9 -15.39 -13.30 -10.85
N THR A 10 -14.10 -13.02 -11.07
CA THR A 10 -13.53 -12.76 -12.41
C THR A 10 -13.23 -14.05 -13.17
N LYS A 11 -13.11 -15.19 -12.48
CA LYS A 11 -12.72 -16.49 -13.06
C LYS A 11 -13.55 -16.89 -14.28
N ARG A 12 -14.87 -16.67 -14.22
CA ARG A 12 -15.81 -17.02 -15.31
C ARG A 12 -15.57 -16.25 -16.61
N TRP A 13 -14.88 -15.12 -16.54
CA TRP A 13 -14.59 -14.25 -17.69
C TRP A 13 -13.17 -14.41 -18.20
N TRP A 14 -12.34 -15.19 -17.49
CA TRP A 14 -10.93 -15.33 -17.80
C TRP A 14 -10.74 -16.26 -19.01
N PRO A 15 -10.16 -15.78 -20.13
CA PRO A 15 -9.95 -16.61 -21.29
C PRO A 15 -8.86 -17.65 -21.03
N SER A 16 -8.97 -18.82 -21.66
CA SER A 16 -8.04 -19.94 -21.47
C SER A 16 -6.60 -19.63 -21.90
N TRP A 17 -6.41 -18.68 -22.83
CA TRP A 17 -5.10 -18.23 -23.31
C TRP A 17 -4.46 -17.16 -22.40
N ASP A 18 -5.20 -16.57 -21.45
CA ASP A 18 -4.63 -15.67 -20.46
C ASP A 18 -4.12 -16.46 -19.25
N THR A 19 -2.82 -16.74 -19.26
CA THR A 19 -2.17 -17.56 -18.23
C THR A 19 -1.72 -16.78 -16.98
N ARG A 20 -2.07 -15.49 -16.87
CA ARG A 20 -1.64 -14.66 -15.73
C ARG A 20 -2.24 -15.19 -14.42
N LYS A 21 -1.38 -15.40 -13.44
CA LYS A 21 -1.75 -15.74 -12.06
C LYS A 21 -1.49 -14.62 -11.07
N GLN A 22 -0.67 -13.65 -11.45
CA GLN A 22 -0.30 -12.50 -10.63
C GLN A 22 -0.39 -11.22 -11.47
N LEU A 23 -0.65 -10.11 -10.79
CA LEU A 23 -0.55 -8.78 -11.38
C LEU A 23 0.92 -8.34 -11.43
N SER A 24 1.22 -7.34 -12.25
CA SER A 24 2.50 -6.63 -12.18
C SER A 24 2.48 -5.65 -10.99
N CYS A 25 3.58 -4.92 -10.77
CA CYS A 25 3.63 -3.87 -9.74
C CYS A 25 2.48 -2.87 -9.91
N ILE A 26 1.89 -2.41 -8.80
CA ILE A 26 0.77 -1.47 -8.81
C ILE A 26 1.19 -0.19 -9.55
N SER A 27 0.48 0.10 -10.64
CA SER A 27 0.58 1.38 -11.36
C SER A 27 -0.55 2.29 -10.89
N PHE A 28 -0.25 3.58 -10.76
CA PHE A 28 -1.24 4.63 -10.48
C PHE A 28 -1.59 5.44 -11.73
N GLU A 29 -0.96 5.15 -12.87
CA GLU A 29 -1.25 5.82 -14.13
C GLU A 29 -2.61 5.38 -14.65
N THR A 30 -3.57 6.31 -14.64
CA THR A 30 -4.95 6.09 -15.08
C THR A 30 -5.25 6.77 -16.42
N VAL A 31 -4.34 7.61 -16.91
CA VAL A 31 -4.51 8.40 -18.13
C VAL A 31 -4.51 7.48 -19.35
N GLY A 32 -5.55 7.59 -20.19
CA GLY A 32 -5.65 6.81 -21.44
C GLY A 32 -6.06 5.35 -21.26
N VAL A 33 -6.12 4.83 -20.02
CA VAL A 33 -6.48 3.43 -19.75
C VAL A 33 -7.91 3.10 -20.21
N SER A 34 -8.86 4.04 -20.04
CA SER A 34 -10.25 3.84 -20.54
C SER A 34 -10.30 3.66 -22.05
N ARG A 35 -9.65 4.56 -22.80
CA ARG A 35 -9.59 4.49 -24.27
C ARG A 35 -8.92 3.21 -24.75
N MET A 36 -7.90 2.75 -24.00
CA MET A 36 -7.24 1.49 -24.29
C MET A 36 -8.16 0.30 -24.05
N CYS A 37 -8.91 0.27 -22.93
CA CYS A 37 -9.90 -0.76 -22.67
C CYS A 37 -10.95 -0.80 -23.78
N GLU A 38 -11.55 0.34 -24.14
CA GLU A 38 -12.53 0.45 -25.22
C GLU A 38 -12.01 -0.12 -26.56
N ARG A 39 -10.74 0.17 -26.88
CA ARG A 39 -10.09 -0.36 -28.09
C ARG A 39 -9.94 -1.88 -28.05
N LEU A 40 -9.50 -2.43 -26.93
CA LEU A 40 -9.33 -3.88 -26.75
C LEU A 40 -10.68 -4.60 -26.77
N GLU A 41 -11.68 -4.05 -26.09
CA GLU A 41 -13.05 -4.57 -26.05
C GLU A 41 -13.67 -4.61 -27.44
N LYS A 42 -13.54 -3.52 -28.21
CA LYS A 42 -14.02 -3.47 -29.60
C LYS A 42 -13.41 -4.59 -30.45
N MET A 43 -12.08 -4.77 -30.37
CA MET A 43 -11.38 -5.83 -31.10
C MET A 43 -11.85 -7.24 -30.68
N LEU A 44 -12.08 -7.47 -29.39
CA LEU A 44 -12.58 -8.75 -28.86
C LEU A 44 -14.01 -9.05 -29.34
N VAL A 45 -14.88 -8.03 -29.38
CA VAL A 45 -16.27 -8.15 -29.85
C VAL A 45 -16.30 -8.42 -31.36
N GLU A 46 -15.55 -7.67 -32.16
CA GLU A 46 -15.49 -7.83 -33.62
C GLU A 46 -14.95 -9.20 -34.03
N SER A 47 -13.95 -9.72 -33.29
CA SER A 47 -13.41 -11.06 -33.51
C SER A 47 -14.25 -12.18 -32.91
N ARG A 48 -15.31 -11.88 -32.14
CA ARG A 48 -16.08 -12.85 -31.35
C ARG A 48 -15.19 -13.73 -30.47
N GLY A 49 -14.09 -13.17 -29.96
CA GLY A 49 -13.07 -13.89 -29.18
C GLY A 49 -12.12 -14.77 -30.00
N MET A 50 -12.30 -14.88 -31.33
CA MET A 50 -11.45 -15.67 -32.22
C MET A 50 -10.23 -14.83 -32.65
N LEU A 51 -9.25 -14.75 -31.75
CA LEU A 51 -8.04 -13.94 -31.92
C LEU A 51 -6.86 -14.77 -32.45
N SER A 52 -6.01 -14.15 -33.28
CA SER A 52 -4.71 -14.71 -33.64
C SER A 52 -3.77 -14.77 -32.44
N LYS A 53 -2.72 -15.61 -32.50
CA LYS A 53 -1.71 -15.67 -31.42
C LYS A 53 -1.04 -14.32 -31.16
N GLU A 54 -0.79 -13.56 -32.22
CA GLU A 54 -0.19 -12.21 -32.14
C GLU A 54 -1.12 -11.24 -31.40
N GLN A 55 -2.41 -11.26 -31.72
CA GLN A 55 -3.41 -10.44 -31.02
C GLN A 55 -3.52 -10.84 -29.55
N GLN A 56 -3.53 -12.14 -29.23
CA GLN A 56 -3.53 -12.61 -27.83
C GLN A 56 -2.29 -12.11 -27.07
N MET A 57 -1.12 -12.15 -27.71
CA MET A 57 0.12 -11.64 -27.12
C MET A 57 0.07 -10.13 -26.88
N ASP A 58 -0.46 -9.35 -27.83
CA ASP A 58 -0.60 -7.90 -27.67
C ASP A 58 -1.58 -7.57 -26.51
N ILE A 59 -2.74 -8.21 -26.46
CA ILE A 59 -3.69 -8.02 -25.35
C ILE A 59 -3.04 -8.38 -24.02
N LEU A 60 -2.33 -9.50 -23.94
CA LEU A 60 -1.61 -9.90 -22.72
C LEU A 60 -0.56 -8.88 -22.31
N HIS A 61 0.17 -8.32 -23.27
CA HIS A 61 1.14 -7.27 -23.01
C HIS A 61 0.45 -6.04 -22.40
N GLN A 62 -0.62 -5.54 -23.03
CA GLN A 62 -1.40 -4.42 -22.51
C GLN A 62 -1.97 -4.71 -21.11
N CYS A 63 -2.51 -5.90 -20.89
CA CYS A 63 -3.07 -6.29 -19.61
C CYS A 63 -2.01 -6.35 -18.49
N LYS A 64 -0.77 -6.76 -18.80
CA LYS A 64 0.35 -6.73 -17.84
C LYS A 64 0.81 -5.31 -17.54
N THR A 65 0.90 -4.46 -18.56
CA THR A 65 1.39 -3.08 -18.43
C THR A 65 0.45 -2.22 -17.59
N MET A 66 -0.88 -2.36 -17.76
CA MET A 66 -1.87 -1.54 -17.04
C MET A 66 -2.62 -2.30 -15.94
N ASN A 67 -2.22 -3.52 -15.60
CA ASN A 67 -2.92 -4.39 -14.64
C ASN A 67 -4.43 -4.53 -14.93
N LEU A 68 -4.77 -4.79 -16.20
CA LEU A 68 -6.16 -5.01 -16.60
C LEU A 68 -6.63 -6.40 -16.19
N ILE A 69 -7.88 -6.49 -15.77
CA ILE A 69 -8.56 -7.71 -15.35
C ILE A 69 -9.84 -7.95 -16.16
N TRP A 70 -10.22 -9.21 -16.32
CA TRP A 70 -11.44 -9.60 -17.02
C TRP A 70 -12.65 -9.45 -16.10
N VAL A 71 -13.58 -8.57 -16.47
CA VAL A 71 -14.76 -8.25 -15.63
C VAL A 71 -16.09 -8.66 -16.28
N GLY A 72 -16.05 -9.10 -17.54
CA GLY A 72 -17.20 -9.51 -18.32
C GLY A 72 -16.76 -10.23 -19.59
N GLN A 73 -17.73 -10.81 -20.30
CA GLN A 73 -17.47 -11.37 -21.63
C GLN A 73 -16.92 -10.27 -22.54
N TYR A 74 -15.70 -10.48 -23.06
CA TYR A 74 -14.97 -9.52 -23.90
C TYR A 74 -14.71 -8.17 -23.23
N LYS A 75 -14.77 -8.09 -21.90
CA LYS A 75 -14.69 -6.84 -21.14
C LYS A 75 -13.47 -6.82 -20.22
N LEU A 76 -12.67 -5.76 -20.33
CA LEU A 76 -11.47 -5.52 -19.53
C LEU A 76 -11.65 -4.26 -18.68
N SER A 77 -11.05 -4.25 -17.50
CA SER A 77 -11.08 -3.07 -16.64
C SER A 77 -9.76 -2.93 -15.90
N PRO A 78 -9.28 -1.69 -15.65
CA PRO A 78 -8.18 -1.51 -14.72
C PRO A 78 -8.56 -1.97 -13.32
N ILE A 79 -7.57 -2.42 -12.55
CA ILE A 79 -7.78 -2.72 -11.15
C ILE A 79 -8.19 -1.46 -10.37
N GLY A 80 -9.26 -1.57 -9.58
CA GLY A 80 -9.75 -0.49 -8.71
C GLY A 80 -9.02 -0.43 -7.36
N PRO A 81 -9.10 0.71 -6.66
CA PRO A 81 -8.46 0.86 -5.34
C PRO A 81 -8.91 -0.19 -4.32
N ASP A 82 -10.19 -0.54 -4.30
CA ASP A 82 -10.74 -1.50 -3.32
C ASP A 82 -10.18 -2.92 -3.54
N GLN A 83 -9.92 -3.28 -4.80
CA GLN A 83 -9.27 -4.54 -5.16
C GLN A 83 -7.79 -4.53 -4.77
N VAL A 84 -7.11 -3.40 -4.94
CA VAL A 84 -5.71 -3.22 -4.52
C VAL A 84 -5.59 -3.26 -2.98
N GLU A 85 -6.50 -2.62 -2.25
CA GLU A 85 -6.58 -2.71 -0.78
C GLU A 85 -6.66 -4.17 -0.34
N HIS A 86 -7.56 -4.95 -0.95
CA HIS A 86 -7.71 -6.37 -0.66
C HIS A 86 -6.42 -7.15 -0.95
N ILE A 87 -5.77 -6.92 -2.09
CA ILE A 87 -4.52 -7.59 -2.47
C ILE A 87 -3.37 -7.27 -1.51
N LEU A 88 -3.32 -6.04 -1.01
CA LEU A 88 -2.32 -5.61 -0.03
C LEU A 88 -2.69 -6.00 1.40
N GLY A 89 -3.88 -6.57 1.62
CA GLY A 89 -4.38 -7.04 2.89
C GLY A 89 -4.88 -5.93 3.83
N TYR A 90 -5.24 -4.78 3.27
CA TYR A 90 -5.91 -3.71 4.00
C TYR A 90 -7.42 -3.97 4.13
N PRO A 91 -8.09 -3.38 5.14
CA PRO A 91 -9.54 -3.38 5.22
C PRO A 91 -10.20 -2.81 3.96
N VAL A 92 -11.43 -3.25 3.68
CA VAL A 92 -12.21 -2.73 2.55
C VAL A 92 -12.53 -1.26 2.79
N ASN A 93 -12.31 -0.40 1.79
CA ASN A 93 -12.46 1.06 1.85
C ASN A 93 -11.43 1.78 2.72
N HIS A 94 -10.30 1.16 3.07
CA HIS A 94 -9.29 1.73 3.97
C HIS A 94 -8.79 3.11 3.53
N THR A 95 -8.67 3.36 2.21
CA THR A 95 -8.23 4.65 1.66
C THR A 95 -9.37 5.57 1.24
N ARG A 96 -10.64 5.19 1.51
CA ARG A 96 -11.82 5.94 1.08
C ARG A 96 -12.15 7.07 2.06
N ILE A 97 -11.25 8.04 2.15
CA ILE A 97 -11.42 9.24 2.99
C ILE A 97 -11.58 10.49 2.12
N GLY A 98 -12.36 11.47 2.59
CA GLY A 98 -12.33 12.84 2.05
C GLY A 98 -12.65 13.02 0.57
N GLY A 99 -13.34 12.06 -0.08
CA GLY A 99 -13.70 12.16 -1.49
C GLY A 99 -12.53 12.03 -2.47
N LEU A 100 -11.41 11.41 -2.05
CA LEU A 100 -10.23 11.22 -2.89
C LEU A 100 -10.56 10.56 -4.23
N GLU A 101 -9.90 11.04 -5.29
CA GLU A 101 -10.04 10.46 -6.61
C GLU A 101 -9.40 9.07 -6.69
N VAL A 102 -9.83 8.28 -7.68
CA VAL A 102 -9.30 6.92 -7.93
C VAL A 102 -7.77 6.92 -8.08
N ALA A 103 -7.22 7.88 -8.82
CA ALA A 103 -5.79 7.98 -9.06
C ALA A 103 -5.01 8.29 -7.77
N GLU A 104 -5.56 9.15 -6.89
CA GLU A 104 -4.95 9.47 -5.61
C GLU A 104 -4.93 8.25 -4.68
N ARG A 105 -6.05 7.52 -4.59
CA ARG A 105 -6.11 6.27 -3.80
C ARG A 105 -5.11 5.23 -4.31
N LEU A 106 -5.02 5.02 -5.62
CA LEU A 106 -4.03 4.11 -6.22
C LEU A 106 -2.59 4.56 -5.93
N LYS A 107 -2.32 5.87 -5.94
CA LYS A 107 -1.00 6.42 -5.58
C LYS A 107 -0.65 6.10 -4.13
N LEU A 108 -1.58 6.23 -3.19
CA LEU A 108 -1.35 5.87 -1.78
C LEU A 108 -1.03 4.38 -1.63
N LEU A 109 -1.77 3.53 -2.33
CA LEU A 109 -1.63 2.07 -2.26
C LEU A 109 -0.33 1.57 -2.92
N LYS A 110 0.16 2.24 -3.97
CA LYS A 110 1.44 1.89 -4.62
C LYS A 110 2.61 1.87 -3.64
N TYR A 111 2.63 2.77 -2.66
CA TYR A 111 3.71 2.90 -1.68
C TYR A 111 3.38 2.24 -0.33
N ALA A 112 2.26 1.53 -0.24
CA ALA A 112 1.83 0.86 0.98
C ALA A 112 2.53 -0.49 1.16
N PHE A 113 2.62 -0.95 2.41
CA PHE A 113 3.13 -2.28 2.71
C PHE A 113 2.15 -3.36 2.24
N GLN A 114 2.68 -4.48 1.76
CA GLN A 114 1.90 -5.71 1.69
C GLN A 114 1.79 -6.28 3.12
N THR A 115 0.60 -6.19 3.72
CA THR A 115 0.40 -6.42 5.15
C THR A 115 0.57 -7.88 5.56
N ASP A 116 0.30 -8.84 4.68
CA ASP A 116 0.53 -10.28 4.97
C ASP A 116 2.02 -10.63 5.04
N THR A 117 2.85 -10.01 4.19
CA THR A 117 4.31 -10.15 4.17
C THR A 117 4.90 -9.53 5.41
N LEU A 118 4.45 -8.31 5.75
CA LEU A 118 4.84 -7.66 7.00
C LEU A 118 4.38 -8.47 8.22
N GLY A 119 3.15 -8.97 8.19
CA GLY A 119 2.59 -9.83 9.24
C GLY A 119 3.37 -11.12 9.43
N TYR A 120 3.81 -11.77 8.35
CA TYR A 120 4.67 -12.95 8.43
C TYR A 120 5.98 -12.64 9.18
N LEU A 121 6.65 -11.54 8.84
CA LEU A 121 7.89 -11.12 9.51
C LEU A 121 7.68 -10.75 10.98
N LEU A 122 6.56 -10.12 11.30
CA LEU A 122 6.25 -9.65 12.66
C LEU A 122 5.53 -10.71 13.51
N SER A 123 5.18 -11.87 12.95
CA SER A 123 4.42 -12.92 13.63
C SER A 123 5.08 -13.42 14.92
N VAL A 124 6.41 -13.47 14.93
CA VAL A 124 7.22 -13.85 16.10
C VAL A 124 6.96 -12.96 17.33
N LEU A 125 6.54 -11.72 17.13
CA LEU A 125 6.28 -10.78 18.23
C LEU A 125 5.05 -11.18 19.06
N ARG A 126 4.14 -11.98 18.50
CA ARG A 126 2.91 -12.40 19.19
C ARG A 126 3.21 -13.19 20.47
N GLU A 127 4.18 -14.09 20.41
CA GLU A 127 4.59 -14.88 21.57
C GLU A 127 5.56 -14.12 22.49
N MET A 128 6.40 -13.26 21.91
CA MET A 128 7.38 -12.46 22.66
C MET A 128 6.72 -11.34 23.49
N TYR A 129 5.59 -10.80 23.03
CA TYR A 129 4.89 -9.68 23.65
C TYR A 129 3.39 -10.00 23.83
N PRO A 130 3.04 -10.94 24.74
CA PRO A 130 1.66 -11.39 24.93
C PRO A 130 0.71 -10.25 25.35
N GLU A 131 1.23 -9.27 26.08
CA GLU A 131 0.49 -8.10 26.53
C GLU A 131 0.35 -7.01 25.45
N GLY A 132 1.04 -7.16 24.31
CA GLY A 132 1.11 -6.18 23.24
C GLY A 132 2.39 -5.34 23.21
N VAL A 133 2.52 -4.55 22.15
CA VAL A 133 3.75 -3.84 21.75
C VAL A 133 3.58 -2.32 21.73
N LYS A 134 4.68 -1.62 21.94
CA LYS A 134 4.83 -0.18 21.73
C LYS A 134 5.65 0.05 20.46
N VAL A 135 5.07 0.75 19.48
CA VAL A 135 5.63 0.85 18.13
C VAL A 135 5.98 2.29 17.79
N LEU A 136 7.17 2.50 17.23
CA LEU A 136 7.53 3.71 16.50
C LEU A 136 7.56 3.41 14.99
N SER A 137 6.59 3.93 14.25
CA SER A 137 6.45 3.74 12.80
C SER A 137 6.89 5.00 12.05
N ILE A 138 7.98 4.93 11.30
CA ILE A 138 8.58 6.04 10.56
C ILE A 138 8.24 5.90 9.07
N PHE A 139 7.84 7.00 8.42
CA PHE A 139 7.30 6.96 7.05
C PHE A 139 6.12 5.98 6.96
N ASN A 140 5.17 6.16 7.88
CA ASN A 140 4.11 5.19 8.14
C ASN A 140 3.16 4.96 6.95
N GLY A 141 3.04 5.95 6.05
CA GLY A 141 2.07 5.92 4.97
C GLY A 141 0.65 5.71 5.52
N ILE A 142 -0.11 4.83 4.88
CA ILE A 142 -1.50 4.52 5.23
C ILE A 142 -1.65 3.57 6.44
N GLY A 143 -0.61 3.33 7.25
CA GLY A 143 -0.74 2.56 8.50
C GLY A 143 -0.54 1.05 8.36
N GLY A 144 0.19 0.59 7.35
CA GLY A 144 0.47 -0.84 7.11
C GLY A 144 0.96 -1.61 8.35
N PRO A 145 1.92 -1.09 9.14
CA PRO A 145 2.39 -1.80 10.34
C PRO A 145 1.31 -1.96 11.41
N ALA A 146 0.46 -0.95 11.62
CA ALA A 146 -0.64 -1.04 12.58
C ALA A 146 -1.66 -2.09 12.16
N VAL A 147 -2.04 -2.08 10.86
CA VAL A 147 -2.95 -3.07 10.27
C VAL A 147 -2.38 -4.48 10.39
N ALA A 148 -1.10 -4.68 10.03
CA ALA A 148 -0.46 -6.00 10.09
C ALA A 148 -0.42 -6.57 11.52
N LEU A 149 -0.01 -5.76 12.51
CA LEU A 149 0.05 -6.17 13.91
C LEU A 149 -1.35 -6.48 14.48
N GLN A 150 -2.34 -5.66 14.15
CA GLN A 150 -3.73 -5.88 14.57
C GLN A 150 -4.31 -7.17 13.96
N ARG A 151 -4.01 -7.46 12.69
CA ARG A 151 -4.41 -8.72 12.03
C ARG A 151 -3.76 -9.96 12.67
N LEU A 152 -2.58 -9.82 13.28
CA LEU A 152 -1.93 -10.88 14.06
C LEU A 152 -2.51 -11.05 15.47
N GLY A 153 -3.45 -10.19 15.88
CA GLY A 153 -3.98 -10.16 17.24
C GLY A 153 -3.01 -9.59 18.28
N ILE A 154 -1.99 -8.85 17.84
CA ILE A 154 -1.03 -8.20 18.74
C ILE A 154 -1.61 -6.86 19.16
N HIS A 155 -1.82 -6.69 20.47
CA HIS A 155 -2.35 -5.45 21.02
C HIS A 155 -1.34 -4.29 20.84
N LEU A 156 -1.81 -3.15 20.33
CA LEU A 156 -1.00 -1.94 20.15
C LEU A 156 -1.15 -1.06 21.40
N LYS A 157 -0.27 -1.21 22.40
CA LYS A 157 -0.30 -0.41 23.63
C LYS A 157 -0.10 1.08 23.34
N CYS A 158 0.90 1.37 22.50
CA CYS A 158 1.20 2.68 21.98
C CYS A 158 1.67 2.57 20.54
N PHE A 159 1.20 3.47 19.68
CA PHE A 159 1.62 3.58 18.31
C PHE A 159 1.98 5.03 17.99
N VAL A 160 3.26 5.30 17.83
CA VAL A 160 3.77 6.60 17.39
C VAL A 160 4.01 6.54 15.88
N SER A 161 3.22 7.28 15.10
CA SER A 161 3.36 7.34 13.64
C SER A 161 4.01 8.65 13.21
N VAL A 162 5.07 8.58 12.41
CA VAL A 162 5.73 9.74 11.78
C VAL A 162 5.38 9.74 10.29
N GLU A 163 4.59 10.72 9.86
CA GLU A 163 4.06 10.77 8.51
C GLU A 163 3.83 12.23 8.05
N ALA A 164 4.37 12.59 6.89
CA ALA A 164 4.31 13.95 6.38
C ALA A 164 2.95 14.26 5.73
N SER A 165 2.32 13.30 5.06
CA SER A 165 1.04 13.49 4.38
C SER A 165 -0.11 13.54 5.38
N ASP A 166 -0.86 14.65 5.36
CA ASP A 166 -2.08 14.80 6.17
C ASP A 166 -3.15 13.76 5.83
N ILE A 167 -3.28 13.39 4.55
CA ILE A 167 -4.22 12.36 4.09
C ILE A 167 -3.85 11.00 4.70
N ASN A 168 -2.58 10.62 4.68
CA ASN A 168 -2.10 9.36 5.28
C ASN A 168 -2.37 9.32 6.79
N ARG A 169 -2.12 10.44 7.48
CA ARG A 169 -2.42 10.56 8.91
C ARG A 169 -3.93 10.41 9.19
N LYS A 170 -4.78 11.04 8.38
CA LYS A 170 -6.24 10.92 8.48
C LYS A 170 -6.71 9.48 8.24
N ILE A 171 -6.15 8.77 7.26
CA ILE A 171 -6.45 7.36 7.01
C ILE A 171 -6.15 6.50 8.26
N LEU A 172 -4.92 6.60 8.81
CA LEU A 172 -4.58 5.86 10.02
C LEU A 172 -5.49 6.23 11.20
N LYS A 173 -5.81 7.52 11.38
CA LYS A 173 -6.67 7.99 12.47
C LYS A 173 -8.11 7.47 12.35
N SER A 174 -8.66 7.42 11.13
CA SER A 174 -9.98 6.84 10.86
C SER A 174 -9.98 5.36 11.23
N TRP A 175 -9.03 4.60 10.68
CA TRP A 175 -8.87 3.18 10.96
C TRP A 175 -8.70 2.87 12.46
N TRP A 176 -7.89 3.68 13.15
CA TRP A 176 -7.65 3.52 14.59
C TRP A 176 -8.93 3.66 15.41
N SER A 177 -9.77 4.63 15.03
CA SER A 177 -11.05 4.91 15.70
C SER A 177 -12.10 3.85 15.36
N GLU A 178 -12.21 3.48 14.09
CA GLU A 178 -13.17 2.47 13.59
C GLU A 178 -12.93 1.08 14.16
N THR A 179 -11.66 0.71 14.36
CA THR A 179 -11.30 -0.59 14.94
C THR A 179 -11.32 -0.62 16.47
N GLY A 180 -11.64 0.51 17.13
CA GLY A 180 -11.78 0.59 18.58
C GLY A 180 -10.48 0.26 19.33
N GLN A 181 -9.32 0.64 18.79
CA GLN A 181 -8.04 0.39 19.45
C GLN A 181 -8.01 1.02 20.85
N SER A 182 -7.71 0.22 21.87
CA SER A 182 -7.70 0.67 23.27
C SER A 182 -6.38 1.33 23.70
N GLY A 183 -5.32 1.22 22.89
CA GLY A 183 -4.04 1.87 23.16
C GLY A 183 -3.98 3.32 22.70
N GLN A 184 -2.79 3.92 22.81
CA GLN A 184 -2.57 5.33 22.49
C GLN A 184 -1.97 5.54 21.10
N LEU A 185 -2.60 6.39 20.28
CA LEU A 185 -2.06 6.85 19.00
C LEU A 185 -1.43 8.25 19.14
N ARG A 186 -0.17 8.39 18.77
CA ARG A 186 0.52 9.69 18.65
C ARG A 186 0.97 9.90 17.21
N GLN A 187 0.45 10.93 16.54
CA GLN A 187 0.86 11.28 15.18
C GLN A 187 1.83 12.46 15.19
N ILE A 188 2.92 12.34 14.44
CA ILE A 188 3.94 13.37 14.27
C ILE A 188 4.03 13.71 12.79
N GLU A 189 3.95 15.00 12.50
CA GLU A 189 4.04 15.52 11.14
C GLU A 189 5.49 15.50 10.66
N GLY A 190 5.79 14.49 9.83
CA GLY A 190 7.09 14.33 9.18
C GLY A 190 8.26 14.05 10.13
N ILE A 191 9.38 13.60 9.56
CA ILE A 191 10.54 13.17 10.34
C ILE A 191 11.22 14.32 11.09
N LYS A 192 11.15 15.54 10.55
CA LYS A 192 11.66 16.75 11.20
C LYS A 192 10.92 17.09 12.49
N GLY A 193 9.65 16.67 12.62
CA GLY A 193 8.88 16.82 13.86
C GLY A 193 9.39 15.93 15.01
N LEU A 194 10.18 14.90 14.70
CA LEU A 194 10.78 14.01 15.69
C LEU A 194 12.19 14.50 16.10
N SER A 195 12.20 15.66 16.77
CA SER A 195 13.41 16.21 17.38
C SER A 195 13.92 15.32 18.53
N SER A 196 15.20 15.48 18.92
CA SER A 196 15.79 14.73 20.04
C SER A 196 15.01 14.90 21.35
N HIS A 197 14.51 16.11 21.61
CA HIS A 197 13.68 16.39 22.79
C HIS A 197 12.31 15.69 22.70
N LYS A 198 11.66 15.73 21.52
CA LYS A 198 10.38 15.05 21.32
C LYS A 198 10.53 13.54 21.48
N LEU A 199 11.60 12.96 20.92
CA LEU A 199 11.91 11.55 21.07
C LEU A 199 12.16 11.17 22.53
N GLN A 200 12.95 11.95 23.27
CA GLN A 200 13.15 11.76 24.71
C GLN A 200 11.84 11.79 25.49
N SER A 201 10.97 12.75 25.20
CA SER A 201 9.66 12.86 25.85
C SER A 201 8.83 11.61 25.61
N LEU A 202 8.81 11.08 24.39
CA LEU A 202 8.06 9.87 24.04
C LEU A 202 8.65 8.62 24.70
N LEU A 203 9.98 8.50 24.74
CA LEU A 203 10.65 7.38 25.43
C LEU A 203 10.35 7.40 26.93
N LYS A 204 10.33 8.57 27.57
CA LYS A 204 9.95 8.73 28.97
C LYS A 204 8.46 8.44 29.20
N GLU A 205 7.59 8.94 28.32
CA GLU A 205 6.13 8.76 28.41
C GLU A 205 5.73 7.29 28.28
N PHE A 206 6.32 6.57 27.32
CA PHE A 206 5.94 5.18 27.01
C PHE A 206 6.90 4.12 27.58
N GLY A 207 7.99 4.52 28.23
CA GLY A 207 9.01 3.61 28.75
C GLY A 207 9.75 2.84 27.65
N GLY A 208 10.08 3.52 26.54
CA GLY A 208 10.74 2.91 25.36
C GLY A 208 9.79 2.29 24.32
N PHE A 209 10.35 1.82 23.21
CA PHE A 209 9.65 1.14 22.12
C PHE A 209 10.15 -0.30 21.93
N ASP A 210 9.21 -1.21 21.67
CA ASP A 210 9.51 -2.63 21.45
C ASP A 210 9.83 -2.91 19.97
N LEU A 211 9.25 -2.09 19.08
CA LEU A 211 9.41 -2.23 17.63
C LEU A 211 9.57 -0.87 16.97
N ILE A 212 10.56 -0.76 16.07
CA ILE A 212 10.68 0.35 15.13
C ILE A 212 10.47 -0.20 13.73
N VAL A 213 9.48 0.34 13.01
CA VAL A 213 9.23 0.00 11.61
C VAL A 213 9.45 1.25 10.76
N ALA A 214 10.10 1.10 9.61
CA ALA A 214 10.27 2.18 8.66
C ALA A 214 9.79 1.78 7.27
N GLY A 215 8.91 2.58 6.69
CA GLY A 215 8.56 2.51 5.28
C GLY A 215 9.61 3.19 4.39
N ASN A 216 9.48 3.02 3.08
CA ASN A 216 10.22 3.87 2.15
C ASN A 216 9.62 5.28 2.22
N PRO A 217 10.40 6.35 2.48
CA PRO A 217 9.89 7.70 2.42
C PRO A 217 9.29 7.97 1.04
N CYS A 218 7.97 8.12 0.97
CA CYS A 218 7.31 8.53 -0.25
C CYS A 218 7.74 9.97 -0.57
N ALA A 219 8.43 10.17 -1.69
CA ALA A 219 8.72 11.50 -2.25
C ALA A 219 7.42 12.13 -2.78
N SER A 220 6.47 12.41 -1.89
CA SER A 220 5.34 13.28 -2.18
C SER A 220 5.82 14.72 -2.12
N GLY A 221 6.58 15.17 -3.12
CA GLY A 221 7.13 16.54 -3.08
C GLY A 221 7.84 17.09 -4.31
N THR A 222 8.32 16.27 -5.25
CA THR A 222 8.92 16.82 -6.48
C THR A 222 7.90 16.85 -7.62
N SER A 223 7.77 18.04 -8.18
CA SER A 223 6.86 18.45 -9.24
C SER A 223 6.62 17.39 -10.31
N ALA A 224 5.36 17.31 -10.76
CA ALA A 224 5.03 16.94 -12.13
C ALA A 224 6.06 17.55 -13.11
N LEU A 225 6.44 16.81 -14.15
CA LEU A 225 7.35 17.19 -15.26
C LEU A 225 8.78 16.60 -15.26
N VAL A 226 9.01 15.38 -14.75
CA VAL A 226 10.16 14.61 -15.24
C VAL A 226 9.69 13.24 -15.73
N ASN A 227 9.85 13.08 -17.04
CA ASN A 227 9.56 11.92 -17.88
C ASN A 227 9.83 10.60 -17.14
N ASP A 228 8.77 9.92 -16.68
CA ASP A 228 8.87 8.68 -15.91
C ASP A 228 9.07 7.46 -16.82
N ARG A 229 10.09 7.53 -17.68
CA ARG A 229 10.67 6.34 -18.28
C ARG A 229 11.91 5.99 -17.45
N ALA A 230 11.66 5.19 -16.41
CA ALA A 230 12.64 4.67 -15.45
C ALA A 230 13.08 5.62 -14.33
N SER A 231 12.15 6.28 -13.60
CA SER A 231 12.52 6.84 -12.30
C SER A 231 12.82 5.70 -11.32
N SER A 232 14.08 5.54 -10.96
CA SER A 232 14.51 4.56 -9.97
C SER A 232 13.73 4.78 -8.67
N VAL A 233 13.43 3.69 -7.96
CA VAL A 233 13.06 3.68 -6.54
C VAL A 233 14.27 4.20 -5.74
N GLY A 234 14.61 5.46 -5.92
CA GLY A 234 15.74 6.12 -5.29
C GLY A 234 15.34 6.43 -3.87
N VAL A 235 16.00 5.80 -2.92
CA VAL A 235 15.91 6.17 -1.51
C VAL A 235 16.40 7.61 -1.39
N ASP A 236 15.56 8.52 -0.88
CA ASP A 236 16.04 9.82 -0.46
C ASP A 236 17.03 9.61 0.69
N LEU A 237 18.32 9.69 0.36
CA LEU A 237 19.40 9.44 1.31
C LEU A 237 19.31 10.36 2.53
N SER A 238 18.79 11.58 2.37
CA SER A 238 18.60 12.50 3.50
C SER A 238 17.57 11.98 4.50
N LEU A 239 16.43 11.47 4.01
CA LEU A 239 15.39 10.88 4.84
C LEU A 239 15.83 9.54 5.44
N TYR A 240 16.64 8.77 4.71
CA TYR A 240 17.26 7.56 5.25
C TYR A 240 18.24 7.87 6.39
N TYR A 241 19.11 8.88 6.24
CA TYR A 241 20.01 9.28 7.32
C TYR A 241 19.26 9.79 8.56
N GLU A 242 18.13 10.48 8.38
CA GLU A 242 17.27 10.86 9.50
C GLU A 242 16.67 9.63 10.21
N PHE A 243 16.26 8.61 9.47
CA PHE A 243 15.84 7.34 10.06
C PHE A 243 16.98 6.69 10.87
N VAL A 244 18.19 6.59 10.30
CA VAL A 244 19.37 6.04 10.99
C VAL A 244 19.67 6.82 12.28
N ARG A 245 19.60 8.16 12.23
CA ARG A 245 19.76 9.04 13.40
C ARG A 245 18.77 8.69 14.50
N ILE A 246 17.49 8.52 14.17
CA ILE A 246 16.44 8.16 15.13
C ILE A 246 16.70 6.77 15.71
N LEU A 247 17.02 5.78 14.86
CA LEU A 247 17.29 4.41 15.28
C LEU A 247 18.46 4.35 16.28
N GLN A 248 19.57 5.03 15.99
CA GLN A 248 20.72 5.12 16.90
C GLN A 248 20.33 5.79 18.22
N ARG A 249 19.48 6.82 18.16
CA ARG A 249 19.05 7.55 19.36
C ARG A 249 18.14 6.71 20.26
N VAL A 250 17.20 5.95 19.71
CA VAL A 250 16.37 5.03 20.50
C VAL A 250 17.21 3.93 21.15
N ARG A 251 18.27 3.45 20.50
CA ARG A 251 19.14 2.39 21.04
C ARG A 251 20.10 2.86 22.13
N THR A 252 20.39 4.15 22.20
CA THR A 252 21.39 4.71 23.14
C THR A 252 20.75 5.36 24.38
N MET A 253 19.42 5.34 24.48
CA MET A 253 18.63 5.98 25.53
C MET A 253 17.84 4.95 26.30
#